data_AF-A0A9D1GB21-F1
#
_entry.id   AF-A0A9D1GB21-F1
#
_cell.length_a   1.000
_cell.length_b   1.000
_cell.length_c   1.000
_cell.angle_alpha   90.00
_cell.angle_beta   90.00
_cell.angle_gamma   90.00
#
_symmetry.space_group_name_H-M   'P 1'
#
loop_
_entity.id
_entity.type
_entity.pdbx_description
1 polymer ?
#
loop_
_entity_poly.entity_id
_entity_poly.type
_entity_poly.pdbx_seq_one_letter_code
_entity_poly.pdbx_strand_id
1 'polypeptide(L)'
;MKDLFDEIDEEREELPKLKKISNEVQKKRNYNFYQQLAVCLFIFLFVTGVIIGNLFPACSETSELFATCTKTEYNLTLTLLFWLGSFIFCSMIYGLGEVIRLLNVIANNISRK
;
A
#
# COMPACT_ATOMS: atom_id res chain seq x y z
N MET A 1 -39.06 14.69 -41.93
CA MET A 1 -39.26 14.35 -40.50
C MET A 1 -37.95 13.70 -40.11
N LYS A 2 -37.11 14.38 -39.32
CA LYS A 2 -35.83 13.79 -38.90
C LYS A 2 -36.17 12.62 -37.99
N ASP A 3 -35.61 11.46 -38.28
CA ASP A 3 -35.86 10.25 -37.51
C ASP A 3 -35.25 10.44 -36.11
N LEU A 4 -36.01 10.10 -35.07
CA LEU A 4 -35.54 10.15 -33.68
C LEU A 4 -34.28 9.30 -33.45
N PHE A 5 -34.03 8.33 -34.34
CA PHE A 5 -32.82 7.52 -34.35
C PHE A 5 -31.59 8.27 -34.88
N ASP A 6 -31.76 9.22 -35.82
CA ASP A 6 -30.66 10.05 -36.32
C ASP A 6 -30.17 11.02 -35.24
N GLU A 7 -31.08 11.51 -34.39
CA GLU A 7 -30.77 12.42 -33.27
C GLU A 7 -30.05 11.69 -32.11
N ILE A 8 -30.35 10.40 -31.90
CA ILE A 8 -29.69 9.55 -30.90
C ILE A 8 -28.25 9.18 -31.34
N ASP A 9 -28.00 9.01 -32.64
CA ASP A 9 -26.64 8.75 -33.14
C ASP A 9 -25.76 10.01 -33.14
N GLU A 10 -26.35 11.20 -33.25
CA GLU A 10 -25.64 12.49 -33.13
C GLU A 10 -25.30 12.84 -31.66
N GLU A 11 -26.07 12.34 -30.69
CA GLU A 11 -25.83 12.48 -29.23
C GLU A 11 -24.96 11.39 -28.59
N ARG A 12 -24.53 10.36 -29.34
CA ARG A 12 -23.53 9.41 -28.84
C ARG A 12 -22.15 10.09 -28.80
N GLU A 13 -21.96 10.95 -27.81
CA GLU A 13 -20.63 11.38 -27.36
C GLU A 13 -19.77 10.12 -27.26
N GLU A 14 -18.74 10.02 -28.11
CA GLU A 14 -17.82 8.91 -28.12
C GLU A 14 -17.30 8.69 -26.69
N LEU A 15 -17.80 7.64 -26.03
CA LEU A 15 -17.36 7.23 -24.70
C LEU A 15 -15.82 7.26 -24.70
N PRO A 16 -15.18 7.99 -23.76
CA PRO A 16 -13.75 8.25 -23.84
C PRO A 16 -13.02 6.93 -23.93
N LYS A 17 -12.36 6.72 -25.09
CA LYS A 17 -11.64 5.48 -25.43
C LYS A 17 -10.87 5.01 -24.21
N LEU A 18 -11.08 3.77 -23.75
CA LEU A 18 -10.46 3.19 -22.53
C LEU A 18 -8.94 3.42 -22.43
N LYS A 19 -8.27 3.62 -23.58
CA LYS A 19 -6.87 4.02 -23.71
C LYS A 19 -6.54 5.38 -23.06
N LYS A 20 -7.45 6.36 -23.08
CA LYS A 20 -7.32 7.65 -22.36
C LYS A 20 -7.37 7.44 -20.85
N ILE A 21 -8.30 6.61 -20.35
CA ILE A 21 -8.41 6.30 -18.92
C ILE A 21 -7.15 5.58 -18.42
N SER A 22 -6.65 4.59 -19.18
CA SER A 22 -5.41 3.89 -18.86
C SER A 22 -4.18 4.83 -18.84
N ASN A 23 -4.08 5.75 -19.81
CA ASN A 23 -3.02 6.75 -19.86
C ASN A 23 -3.12 7.81 -18.75
N GLU A 24 -4.33 8.09 -18.26
CA GLU A 24 -4.56 9.03 -17.17
C GLU A 24 -4.22 8.41 -15.80
N VAL A 25 -4.45 7.10 -15.63
CA VAL A 25 -3.96 6.31 -14.48
C VAL A 25 -2.44 6.14 -14.52
N GLN A 26 -1.83 6.04 -15.72
CA GLN A 26 -0.38 5.98 -15.91
C GLN A 26 0.32 7.35 -15.87
N LYS A 27 -0.43 8.45 -15.82
CA LYS A 27 0.13 9.81 -15.76
C LYS A 27 0.81 9.99 -14.40
N LYS A 28 2.13 9.70 -14.36
CA LYS A 28 3.09 9.92 -13.26
C LYS A 28 2.39 10.36 -11.97
N ARG A 29 1.89 9.39 -11.18
CA ARG A 29 1.50 9.66 -9.79
C ARG A 29 2.77 10.20 -9.13
N ASN A 30 2.86 11.52 -8.98
CA ASN A 30 3.94 12.16 -8.23
C ASN A 30 3.81 11.60 -6.81
N TYR A 31 4.66 10.64 -6.49
CA TYR A 31 4.73 10.06 -5.16
C TYR A 31 5.01 11.21 -4.20
N ASN A 32 4.05 11.45 -3.30
CA ASN A 32 4.21 12.47 -2.29
C ASN A 32 5.35 12.02 -1.35
N PHE A 33 6.07 12.97 -0.74
CA PHE A 33 7.19 12.66 0.17
C PHE A 33 6.78 11.65 1.26
N TYR A 34 5.56 11.79 1.78
CA TYR A 34 4.96 10.87 2.76
C TYR A 34 4.81 9.42 2.25
N GLN A 35 4.48 9.24 0.96
CA GLN A 35 4.34 7.92 0.35
C GLN A 35 5.71 7.26 0.18
N GLN A 36 6.69 8.04 -0.27
CA GLN A 36 8.06 7.56 -0.44
C GLN A 36 8.69 7.20 0.92
N LEU A 37 8.45 8.03 1.94
CA LEU A 37 8.84 7.75 3.32
C LEU A 37 8.21 6.47 3.86
N ALA A 38 6.90 6.27 3.64
CA ALA A 38 6.20 5.06 4.10
C ALA A 38 6.78 3.79 3.50
N VAL A 39 7.13 3.80 2.20
CA VAL A 39 7.76 2.66 1.53
C VAL A 39 9.16 2.40 2.08
N CYS A 40 9.99 3.44 2.23
CA CYS A 40 11.33 3.29 2.81
C CYS A 40 11.27 2.75 4.24
N LEU A 41 10.35 3.26 5.06
CA LEU A 41 10.15 2.81 6.43
C LEU A 41 9.71 1.35 6.49
N PHE A 42 8.82 0.92 5.58
CA PHE A 42 8.37 -0.45 5.52
C PHE A 42 9.51 -1.42 5.20
N ILE A 43 10.39 -1.07 4.25
CA ILE A 43 11.56 -1.89 3.91
C ILE A 43 12.50 -2.01 5.13
N PHE A 44 12.72 -0.91 5.84
CA PHE A 44 13.55 -0.90 7.04
C PHE A 44 12.96 -1.79 8.16
N LEU A 45 11.65 -1.67 8.42
CA LEU A 45 10.94 -2.49 9.40
C LEU A 45 10.92 -3.97 8.99
N PHE A 46 10.84 -4.27 7.69
CA PHE A 46 10.90 -5.63 7.19
C PHE A 46 12.21 -6.31 7.57
N VAL A 47 13.35 -5.67 7.32
CA VAL A 47 14.68 -6.19 7.70
C VAL A 47 14.80 -6.30 9.22
N THR A 48 14.31 -5.31 9.96
CA THR A 48 14.33 -5.31 11.42
C THR A 48 13.54 -6.50 11.99
N GLY A 49 12.41 -6.86 11.39
CA GLY A 49 11.63 -8.05 11.76
C GLY A 49 12.43 -9.34 11.65
N VAL A 50 13.24 -9.50 10.60
CA VAL A 50 14.14 -10.67 10.45
C VAL A 50 15.15 -10.74 11.60
N ILE A 51 15.71 -9.59 11.99
CA ILE A 51 16.68 -9.52 13.09
C ILE A 51 16.00 -9.89 14.41
N ILE A 52 14.79 -9.40 14.66
CA ILE A 52 14.00 -9.71 15.86
C ILE A 52 13.68 -11.21 15.95
N GLY A 53 13.29 -11.84 14.85
CA GLY A 53 13.01 -13.29 14.83
C GLY A 53 14.23 -14.17 15.13
N ASN A 54 15.44 -13.66 14.86
CA ASN A 54 16.69 -14.32 15.24
C ASN A 54 17.11 -14.01 16.68
N LEU A 55 16.80 -12.81 17.20
CA LEU A 55 17.10 -12.40 18.58
C LEU A 55 16.23 -13.12 19.61
N PHE A 56 14.97 -13.43 19.26
CA PHE A 56 14.01 -14.09 20.14
C PHE A 56 13.61 -15.46 19.59
N PRO A 57 14.53 -16.42 19.51
CA PRO A 57 14.26 -17.73 18.94
C PRO A 57 13.17 -18.48 19.72
N ALA A 58 12.36 -19.24 19.00
CA ALA A 58 11.34 -20.10 19.59
C ALA A 58 11.94 -21.46 19.93
N CYS A 59 11.39 -22.13 20.94
CA CYS A 59 11.79 -23.50 21.26
C CYS A 59 11.03 -24.48 20.37
N SER A 60 11.74 -25.32 19.61
CA SER A 60 11.10 -26.31 18.73
C SER A 60 10.92 -27.69 19.39
N GLU A 61 11.77 -28.03 20.35
CA GLU A 61 11.67 -29.28 21.11
C GLU A 61 11.86 -29.01 22.61
N THR A 62 10.91 -29.48 23.42
CA THR A 62 11.00 -29.50 24.88
C THR A 62 11.15 -30.94 25.35
N SER A 63 12.19 -31.25 26.12
CA SER A 63 12.32 -32.59 26.70
C SER A 63 11.27 -32.80 27.81
N GLU A 64 10.44 -33.84 27.67
CA GLU A 64 9.40 -34.17 28.67
C GLU A 64 9.97 -34.45 30.08
N LEU A 65 11.24 -34.87 30.16
CA LEU A 65 11.91 -35.18 31.43
C LEU A 65 12.47 -33.97 32.18
N PHE A 66 12.81 -32.88 31.51
CA PHE A 66 13.50 -31.74 32.16
C PHE A 66 12.86 -30.38 31.88
N ALA A 67 11.77 -30.31 31.11
CA ALA A 67 11.11 -29.06 30.70
C ALA A 67 12.10 -27.99 30.18
N THR A 68 13.25 -28.44 29.67
CA THR A 68 14.33 -27.59 29.19
C THR A 68 14.32 -27.60 27.68
N CYS A 69 14.49 -26.43 27.07
CA CYS A 69 14.53 -26.28 25.62
C CYS A 69 15.78 -26.94 25.06
N THR A 70 15.62 -27.94 24.19
CA THR A 70 16.74 -28.69 23.59
C THR A 70 17.16 -28.17 22.23
N LYS A 71 16.26 -27.49 21.50
CA LYS A 71 16.54 -26.85 20.22
C LYS A 71 15.84 -25.50 20.10
N THR A 72 16.60 -24.50 19.68
CA THR A 72 16.11 -23.16 19.38
C THR A 72 16.04 -22.97 17.86
N GLU A 73 14.93 -22.41 17.38
CA GLU A 73 14.68 -22.14 15.98
C GLU A 73 14.27 -20.68 15.76
N TYR A 74 14.41 -20.22 14.53
CA TYR A 74 13.98 -18.89 14.13
C TYR A 74 12.50 -18.67 14.45
N ASN A 75 12.19 -17.58 15.14
CA ASN A 75 10.82 -17.29 15.53
C ASN A 75 10.04 -16.63 14.40
N LEU A 76 9.57 -17.48 13.49
CA LEU A 76 8.77 -17.07 12.34
C LEU A 76 7.47 -16.39 12.78
N THR A 77 6.80 -16.93 13.80
CA THR A 77 5.52 -16.38 14.30
C THR A 77 5.68 -14.94 14.78
N LEU A 78 6.69 -14.67 15.61
CA LEU A 78 6.99 -13.32 16.09
C LEU A 78 7.31 -12.36 14.93
N THR A 79 8.07 -12.84 13.96
CA THR A 79 8.44 -12.05 12.77
C THR A 79 7.21 -11.71 11.92
N LEU A 80 6.33 -12.68 11.68
CA LEU A 80 5.09 -12.47 10.92
C LEU A 80 4.16 -11.47 11.60
N LEU A 81 3.99 -11.57 12.92
CA LEU A 81 3.19 -10.60 13.69
C LEU A 81 3.79 -9.20 13.62
N PHE A 82 5.11 -9.08 13.73
CA PHE A 82 5.80 -7.80 13.60
C PHE A 82 5.65 -7.20 12.19
N TRP A 83 5.78 -8.01 11.15
CA TRP A 83 5.57 -7.56 9.77
C TRP A 83 4.13 -7.14 9.50
N LEU A 84 3.14 -7.89 10.03
CA LEU A 84 1.73 -7.52 9.90
C LEU A 84 1.45 -6.19 10.58
N GLY A 85 1.93 -5.99 11.81
CA GLY A 85 1.82 -4.71 12.52
C GLY A 85 2.49 -3.56 11.77
N SER A 86 3.71 -3.80 11.27
CA SER A 86 4.46 -2.82 10.47
C SER A 86 3.74 -2.47 9.16
N PHE A 87 3.14 -3.46 8.50
CA PHE A 87 2.37 -3.26 7.28
C PHE A 87 1.14 -2.37 7.52
N ILE A 88 0.38 -2.65 8.58
CA ILE A 88 -0.79 -1.84 8.95
C ILE A 88 -0.36 -0.41 9.24
N PHE A 89 0.69 -0.22 10.04
CA PHE A 89 1.21 1.10 10.39
C PHE A 89 1.68 1.89 9.15
N CYS A 90 2.48 1.28 8.28
CA CYS A 90 2.94 1.93 7.06
C CYS A 90 1.79 2.22 6.09
N SER A 91 0.78 1.35 6.01
CA SER A 91 -0.42 1.57 5.20
C SER A 91 -1.21 2.78 5.69
N MET A 92 -1.32 2.99 7.01
CA MET A 92 -1.96 4.20 7.55
C MET A 92 -1.22 5.48 7.15
N ILE A 93 0.11 5.50 7.27
CA ILE A 93 0.93 6.66 6.88
C ILE A 93 0.81 6.92 5.37
N TYR A 94 0.84 5.86 4.56
CA TYR A 94 0.66 5.96 3.12
C TYR A 94 -0.71 6.54 2.74
N GLY A 95 -1.77 6.08 3.41
CA GLY A 95 -3.13 6.59 3.26
C GLY A 95 -3.25 8.08 3.61
N LEU A 96 -2.65 8.51 4.73
CA LEU A 96 -2.57 9.94 5.08
C LEU A 96 -1.83 10.75 4.01
N GLY A 97 -0.74 10.20 3.46
CA GLY A 97 0.00 10.81 2.36
C GLY A 97 -0.84 11.02 1.10
N GLU A 98 -1.75 10.09 0.78
CA GLU A 98 -2.71 10.24 -0.32
C GLU A 98 -3.76 11.32 -0.05
N VAL A 99 -4.30 11.39 1.17
CA VAL A 99 -5.27 12.43 1.54
C VAL A 99 -4.66 13.83 1.41
N ILE A 100 -3.43 14.02 1.92
CA ILE A 100 -2.71 15.29 1.79
C ILE A 100 -2.46 15.64 0.32
N ARG A 101 -2.09 14.64 -0.49
CA ARG A 101 -1.88 14.83 -1.94
C ARG A 101 -3.16 15.33 -2.62
N LEU A 102 -4.30 14.72 -2.32
CA LEU A 102 -5.61 15.13 -2.84
C LEU A 102 -5.99 16.54 -2.41
N LEU A 103 -5.85 16.89 -1.12
CA LEU A 103 -6.12 18.24 -0.64
C LEU A 103 -5.26 19.29 -1.36
N ASN A 104 -3.97 19.00 -1.55
CA ASN A 104 -3.06 19.94 -2.22
C ASN A 104 -3.44 20.15 -3.70
N VAL A 105 -3.88 19.10 -4.40
CA VAL A 105 -4.39 19.22 -5.77
C VAL A 105 -5.66 20.08 -5.82
N ILE A 106 -6.59 19.89 -4.88
CA ILE A 106 -7.84 20.68 -4.79
C ILE A 106 -7.52 22.14 -4.51
N ALA A 107 -6.67 22.44 -3.52
CA ALA A 107 -6.30 23.79 -3.15
C ALA A 107 -5.65 24.55 -4.32
N ASN A 108 -4.72 23.90 -5.05
CA ASN A 108 -4.08 24.51 -6.22
C ASN A 108 -5.05 24.78 -7.38
N ASN A 109 -6.06 23.93 -7.58
CA ASN A 109 -7.07 24.14 -8.61
C ASN A 109 -8.03 25.29 -8.27
N ILE A 110 -8.38 25.45 -6.99
CA ILE A 110 -9.20 26.57 -6.52
C ILE A 110 -8.42 27.88 -6.63
N SER A 111 -7.13 27.90 -6.27
CA SER A 111 -6.28 29.10 -6.36
C SER A 111 -5.98 29.58 -7.78
N ARG A 112 -6.14 28.72 -8.81
CA ARG A 112 -5.95 29.09 -10.21
C ARG A 112 -7.20 29.68 -10.87
N LYS A 113 -8.34 29.63 -10.19
CA LYS A 113 -9.62 30.14 -10.68
C LYS A 113 -9.89 31.52 -10.10
#